data_AF-A0A6N9HM74-F1
#
_entry.id   AF-A0A6N9HM74-F1
#
_cell.length_a   1.000
_cell.length_b   1.000
_cell.length_c   1.000
_cell.angle_alpha   90.00
_cell.angle_beta   90.00
_cell.angle_gamma   90.00
#
_symmetry.space_group_name_H-M   'P 1'
#
loop_
_entity.id
_entity.type
_entity.pdbx_description
1 polymer ?
#
loop_
_entity_poly.entity_id
_entity_poly.type
_entity_poly.pdbx_seq_one_letter_code
_entity_poly.pdbx_strand_id
1 'polypeptide(L)'
;MTWINFVKHLVKLRLALALAIAFCCISAPANAYEFENAVPLTLGMQSGAPYVSGARIQLKGHEVDIAITLKNDTRRTQKVGFYAATPLFEYFGEGEEYGDKTFPELTATLDGKALTVARYPHTYFLGRDMGPYLRKAQLKDWQSQLTYGWSGRIAPESTAIQTVRYSALPRFGLETIDHENLTRLVQQHCGQPDELRQLLKGLAPEETQVFAEVFEFPLPLLKLQDTQVSISQPAKRWMGTRPVAALACGFDGPLHLPSEGTIHGANHALSILVVSLLASAPEEGKENAMPATQFKVGNVTISEDSERVRVQAEPPITLQTLPAGRIWPPLQLDESGRIHAGALIVDPASGKHLSTRPGAALLPNGLEVSDTPTGYALRHGRGRCTVSYKELGAPAGRSPLAALQAYNVQFSASSSTVLALVTDFLQDGQTRYHVQRIDPATCKSKRTARLGDPDLLVELGYSRRGGWWITGSTEQTLMASRDGAKWRRIQLPADLSSLISSYLVDDKQIWLAGILGDMDQHPHLLVYSADGGNSWTSLKAKDPLLDKLPAGWLEGQRRKVVPTESLANQ
;
A
#
# COMPACT_ATOMS: atom_id res chain seq x y z
N MET A 1 -46.86 -13.94 -47.97
CA MET A 1 -45.87 -13.98 -46.87
C MET A 1 -44.49 -14.10 -47.49
N THR A 2 -43.78 -12.98 -47.58
CA THR A 2 -42.69 -12.76 -48.54
C THR A 2 -41.32 -13.05 -47.95
N TRP A 3 -40.42 -13.54 -48.83
CA TRP A 3 -39.01 -13.90 -48.62
C TRP A 3 -38.21 -12.89 -47.76
N ILE A 4 -38.64 -11.62 -47.75
CA ILE A 4 -38.10 -10.53 -46.94
C ILE A 4 -38.23 -10.80 -45.42
N ASN A 5 -39.30 -11.47 -44.97
CA ASN A 5 -39.46 -11.81 -43.55
C ASN A 5 -38.55 -12.97 -43.12
N PHE A 6 -38.23 -13.90 -44.04
CA PHE A 6 -37.31 -15.00 -43.77
C PHE A 6 -35.87 -14.51 -43.65
N VAL A 7 -35.45 -13.59 -44.53
CA VAL A 7 -34.12 -12.95 -44.46
C VAL A 7 -33.99 -12.09 -43.20
N LYS A 8 -35.03 -11.37 -42.79
CA LYS A 8 -35.03 -10.60 -41.53
C LYS A 8 -34.90 -11.49 -40.29
N HIS A 9 -35.49 -12.69 -40.29
CA HIS A 9 -35.30 -13.66 -39.21
C HIS A 9 -33.93 -14.31 -39.21
N LEU A 10 -33.35 -14.64 -40.37
CA LEU A 10 -31.99 -15.18 -40.45
C LEU A 10 -30.91 -14.18 -40.03
N VAL A 11 -31.08 -12.90 -40.38
CA VAL A 11 -30.16 -11.83 -39.97
C VAL A 11 -30.28 -11.57 -38.48
N LYS A 12 -31.49 -11.56 -37.90
CA LYS A 12 -31.69 -11.44 -36.44
C LYS A 12 -31.13 -12.64 -35.67
N LEU A 13 -31.26 -13.85 -36.20
CA LEU A 13 -30.72 -15.06 -35.57
C LEU A 13 -29.18 -15.09 -35.62
N ARG A 14 -28.58 -14.65 -36.73
CA ARG A 14 -27.11 -14.50 -36.84
C ARG A 14 -26.56 -13.35 -35.98
N LEU A 15 -27.29 -12.25 -35.84
CA LEU A 15 -26.91 -11.15 -34.96
C LEU A 15 -27.04 -11.54 -33.48
N ALA A 16 -28.08 -12.28 -33.10
CA ALA A 16 -28.26 -12.80 -31.74
C ALA A 16 -27.23 -13.88 -31.40
N LEU A 17 -26.86 -14.75 -32.35
CA LEU A 17 -25.82 -15.77 -32.15
C LEU A 17 -24.42 -15.13 -32.10
N ALA A 18 -24.15 -14.09 -32.90
CA ALA A 18 -22.91 -13.32 -32.82
C ALA A 18 -22.81 -12.50 -31.51
N LEU A 19 -23.93 -11.94 -31.01
CA LEU A 19 -23.95 -11.30 -29.69
C LEU A 19 -23.79 -12.30 -28.55
N ALA A 20 -24.37 -13.50 -28.65
CA ALA A 20 -24.21 -14.55 -27.63
C ALA A 20 -22.79 -15.13 -27.60
N ILE A 21 -22.12 -15.27 -28.76
CA ILE A 21 -20.72 -15.71 -28.84
C ILE A 21 -19.77 -14.60 -28.38
N ALA A 22 -20.09 -13.32 -28.65
CA ALA A 22 -19.36 -12.18 -28.07
C ALA A 22 -19.56 -12.06 -26.55
N PHE A 23 -20.75 -12.36 -26.02
CA PHE A 23 -21.00 -12.40 -24.58
C PHE A 23 -20.36 -13.61 -23.87
N CYS A 24 -20.24 -14.77 -24.54
CA CYS A 24 -19.56 -15.95 -23.98
C CYS A 24 -18.03 -15.89 -24.08
N CYS A 25 -17.45 -15.02 -24.90
CA CYS A 25 -15.99 -14.84 -24.98
C CYS A 25 -15.46 -13.65 -24.16
N ILE A 26 -16.34 -12.91 -23.49
CA ILE A 26 -15.99 -11.77 -22.60
C ILE A 26 -16.33 -12.07 -21.13
N SER A 27 -16.75 -13.30 -20.80
CA SER A 27 -17.04 -13.73 -19.44
C SER A 27 -16.00 -14.71 -18.88
N ALA A 28 -14.71 -14.33 -18.96
CA ALA A 28 -13.90 -14.50 -17.76
C ALA A 28 -14.30 -13.34 -16.85
N PRO A 29 -14.67 -13.56 -15.58
CA PRO A 29 -15.09 -12.46 -14.75
C PRO A 29 -13.95 -11.45 -14.69
N ALA A 30 -14.18 -10.29 -15.30
CA ALA A 30 -13.71 -9.04 -14.76
C ALA A 30 -14.33 -8.89 -13.37
N ASN A 31 -13.88 -9.71 -12.42
CA ASN A 31 -13.81 -9.26 -11.06
C ASN A 31 -12.85 -8.09 -11.15
N ALA A 32 -13.41 -6.88 -11.15
CA ALA A 32 -12.66 -5.68 -10.86
C ALA A 32 -11.77 -6.03 -9.66
N TYR A 33 -10.46 -5.90 -9.84
CA TYR A 33 -9.48 -6.12 -8.78
C TYR A 33 -9.72 -5.03 -7.72
N GLU A 34 -10.71 -5.24 -6.85
CA GLU A 34 -11.10 -4.35 -5.74
C GLU A 34 -10.12 -4.41 -4.56
N PHE A 35 -8.91 -4.93 -4.77
CA PHE A 35 -7.84 -4.92 -3.78
C PHE A 35 -6.57 -4.39 -4.44
N GLU A 36 -6.22 -3.14 -4.10
CA GLU A 36 -5.12 -2.31 -4.61
C GLU A 36 -3.70 -2.83 -4.31
N ASN A 37 -3.51 -4.14 -4.08
CA ASN A 37 -2.27 -4.69 -3.51
C ASN A 37 -1.64 -5.85 -4.29
N ALA A 38 -2.14 -6.22 -5.48
CA ALA A 38 -1.59 -7.33 -6.26
C ALA A 38 -1.46 -7.02 -7.75
N VAL A 39 -0.37 -7.48 -8.36
CA VAL A 39 -0.15 -7.39 -9.82
C VAL A 39 0.25 -8.77 -10.33
N PRO A 40 -0.70 -9.58 -10.80
CA PRO A 40 -0.37 -10.87 -11.40
C PRO A 40 0.34 -10.66 -12.74
N LEU A 41 1.28 -11.55 -13.06
CA LEU A 41 1.99 -11.52 -14.33
C LEU A 41 1.51 -12.65 -15.23
N THR A 42 0.73 -12.31 -16.27
CA THR A 42 0.20 -13.30 -17.21
C THR A 42 1.30 -13.78 -18.13
N LEU A 43 1.62 -15.08 -18.07
CA LEU A 43 2.62 -15.69 -18.94
C LEU A 43 1.95 -16.42 -20.10
N GLY A 44 2.37 -16.07 -21.31
CA GLY A 44 1.86 -16.68 -22.53
C GLY A 44 2.96 -17.09 -23.49
N MET A 45 2.58 -17.93 -24.44
CA MET A 45 3.45 -18.44 -25.48
C MET A 45 2.75 -18.37 -26.82
N GLN A 46 3.49 -17.95 -27.84
CA GLN A 46 3.14 -18.13 -29.24
C GLN A 46 4.14 -19.12 -29.85
N SER A 47 3.69 -20.34 -30.06
CA SER A 47 4.46 -21.39 -30.71
C SER A 47 3.81 -21.81 -32.03
N GLY A 48 4.63 -22.33 -32.94
CA GLY A 48 4.16 -23.10 -34.09
C GLY A 48 3.82 -24.52 -33.66
N ALA A 49 4.60 -25.49 -34.12
CA ALA A 49 4.45 -26.90 -33.75
C ALA A 49 4.85 -27.27 -32.30
N PRO A 50 5.78 -26.57 -31.60
CA PRO A 50 6.14 -26.96 -30.24
C PRO A 50 4.98 -26.81 -29.26
N TYR A 51 4.89 -27.75 -28.32
CA TYR A 51 3.84 -27.78 -27.30
C TYR A 51 4.43 -27.95 -25.89
N VAL A 52 3.67 -27.54 -24.89
CA VAL A 52 4.02 -27.69 -23.47
C VAL A 52 3.77 -29.14 -23.05
N SER A 53 4.79 -29.82 -22.53
CA SER A 53 4.68 -31.19 -22.04
C SER A 53 4.83 -31.31 -20.52
N GLY A 54 4.99 -30.19 -19.82
CA GLY A 54 5.08 -30.15 -18.37
C GLY A 54 5.51 -28.78 -17.86
N ALA A 55 5.22 -28.51 -16.59
CA ALA A 55 5.63 -27.30 -15.93
C ALA A 55 6.01 -27.53 -14.47
N ARG A 56 6.91 -26.69 -13.98
CA ARG A 56 7.31 -26.61 -12.57
C ARG A 56 7.27 -25.17 -12.12
N ILE A 57 6.67 -24.92 -10.97
CA ILE A 57 6.64 -23.63 -10.30
C ILE A 57 7.34 -23.78 -8.97
N GLN A 58 8.27 -22.89 -8.69
CA GLN A 58 8.92 -22.80 -7.39
C GLN A 58 8.66 -21.43 -6.80
N LEU A 59 8.05 -21.41 -5.61
CA LEU A 59 7.75 -20.21 -4.84
C LEU A 59 8.67 -20.18 -3.61
N LYS A 60 9.53 -19.16 -3.52
CA LYS A 60 10.45 -18.93 -2.39
C LYS A 60 10.18 -17.55 -1.80
N GLY A 61 9.18 -17.47 -0.91
CA GLY A 61 8.59 -16.18 -0.55
C GLY A 61 7.99 -15.54 -1.79
N HIS A 62 8.52 -14.38 -2.20
CA HIS A 62 8.06 -13.67 -3.39
C HIS A 62 8.85 -14.02 -4.65
N GLU A 63 10.02 -14.66 -4.52
CA GLU A 63 10.77 -15.11 -5.68
C GLU A 63 10.08 -16.30 -6.35
N VAL A 64 9.80 -16.16 -7.64
CA VAL A 64 9.08 -17.15 -8.42
C VAL A 64 9.92 -17.61 -9.60
N ASP A 65 10.14 -18.92 -9.67
CA ASP A 65 10.77 -19.60 -10.80
C ASP A 65 9.71 -20.47 -11.50
N ILE A 66 9.39 -20.14 -12.76
CA ILE A 66 8.47 -20.94 -13.59
C ILE A 66 9.27 -21.59 -14.71
N ALA A 67 9.39 -22.92 -14.67
CA ALA A 67 10.05 -23.73 -15.68
C ALA A 67 9.02 -24.49 -16.53
N ILE A 68 9.03 -24.25 -17.83
CA ILE A 68 8.10 -24.84 -18.80
C ILE A 68 8.90 -25.78 -19.70
N THR A 69 8.49 -27.05 -19.74
CA THR A 69 9.09 -28.05 -20.63
C THR A 69 8.37 -28.05 -21.96
N LEU A 70 9.11 -27.84 -23.03
CA LEU A 70 8.62 -27.73 -24.40
C LEU A 70 9.16 -28.87 -25.25
N LYS A 71 8.29 -29.52 -26.02
CA LYS A 71 8.68 -30.55 -26.99
C LYS A 71 8.51 -30.06 -28.41
N ASN A 72 9.51 -30.32 -29.26
CA ASN A 72 9.44 -30.12 -30.69
C ASN A 72 9.64 -31.46 -31.41
N ASP A 73 8.54 -32.13 -31.76
CA ASP A 73 8.59 -33.41 -32.47
C ASP A 73 8.79 -33.25 -33.99
N THR A 74 9.01 -32.02 -34.47
CA THR A 74 9.24 -31.77 -35.89
C THR A 74 10.70 -31.95 -36.27
N ARG A 75 10.95 -32.32 -37.53
CA ARG A 75 12.31 -32.42 -38.12
C ARG A 75 12.96 -31.07 -38.45
N ARG A 76 12.43 -29.97 -37.92
CA ARG A 76 12.92 -28.61 -38.19
C ARG A 76 13.05 -27.82 -36.90
N THR A 77 14.01 -26.91 -36.86
CA THR A 77 14.11 -25.94 -35.78
C THR A 77 12.87 -25.05 -35.77
N GLN A 78 12.25 -24.90 -34.61
CA GLN A 78 11.06 -24.07 -34.43
C GLN A 78 11.40 -22.81 -33.64
N LYS A 79 10.85 -21.67 -34.06
CA LYS A 79 10.91 -20.43 -33.28
C LYS A 79 9.71 -20.40 -32.34
N VAL A 80 9.96 -20.03 -31.09
CA VAL A 80 8.91 -19.84 -30.07
C VAL A 80 9.04 -18.44 -29.51
N GLY A 81 7.92 -17.73 -29.43
CA GLY A 81 7.79 -16.44 -28.76
C GLY A 81 7.11 -16.63 -27.41
N PHE A 82 7.55 -15.87 -26.43
CA PHE A 82 6.94 -15.81 -25.11
C PHE A 82 6.64 -14.37 -24.76
N TYR A 83 5.64 -14.19 -23.93
CA TYR A 83 5.36 -12.90 -23.33
C TYR A 83 4.96 -13.03 -21.87
N ALA A 84 5.21 -11.95 -21.15
CA ALA A 84 4.62 -11.70 -19.85
C ALA A 84 3.88 -10.37 -19.91
N ALA A 85 2.68 -10.28 -19.35
CA ALA A 85 1.90 -9.05 -19.37
C ALA A 85 1.23 -8.78 -18.03
N THR A 86 1.24 -7.52 -17.62
CA THR A 86 0.42 -7.05 -16.49
C THR A 86 -1.05 -6.92 -16.92
N PRO A 87 -2.00 -6.88 -15.97
CA PRO A 87 -3.39 -6.52 -16.25
C PRO A 87 -3.49 -5.12 -16.88
N LEU A 88 -4.62 -4.86 -17.55
CA LEU A 88 -4.93 -3.54 -18.09
C LEU A 88 -5.45 -2.64 -16.97
N PHE A 89 -4.72 -1.57 -16.68
CA PHE A 89 -4.96 -0.66 -15.58
C PHE A 89 -5.87 0.51 -16.00
N GLU A 90 -6.86 0.82 -15.15
CA GLU A 90 -7.29 2.19 -14.91
C GLU A 90 -6.43 2.72 -13.74
N TYR A 91 -6.08 4.01 -13.72
CA TYR A 91 -5.19 4.65 -12.75
C TYR A 91 -5.27 4.08 -11.30
N PHE A 92 -4.15 3.73 -10.67
CA PHE A 92 -4.11 3.15 -9.31
C PHE A 92 -3.56 4.13 -8.25
N GLY A 93 -4.17 4.06 -7.07
CA GLY A 93 -3.86 4.84 -5.87
C GLY A 93 -2.57 4.46 -5.14
N GLU A 94 -2.40 5.07 -3.98
CA GLU A 94 -1.13 5.40 -3.31
C GLU A 94 -0.34 4.29 -2.62
N GLY A 95 -0.75 3.03 -2.75
CA GLY A 95 -0.33 1.96 -1.83
C GLY A 95 0.82 1.06 -2.28
N GLU A 96 1.30 1.15 -3.53
CA GLU A 96 2.11 0.06 -4.11
C GLU A 96 3.63 0.34 -4.17
N GLU A 97 4.45 -0.65 -3.77
CA GLU A 97 5.94 -0.64 -3.78
C GLU A 97 6.56 -0.43 -5.18
N TYR A 98 5.78 -0.66 -6.25
CA TYR A 98 6.18 -0.39 -7.63
C TYR A 98 5.17 0.59 -8.26
N GLY A 99 5.40 1.89 -8.14
CA GLY A 99 4.53 2.92 -8.73
C GLY A 99 4.36 2.80 -10.26
N ASP A 100 5.27 2.09 -10.95
CA ASP A 100 5.17 1.74 -12.38
C ASP A 100 4.87 0.25 -12.64
N LYS A 101 4.72 -0.54 -11.57
CA LYS A 101 4.47 -2.00 -11.58
C LYS A 101 5.40 -2.76 -12.53
N THR A 102 6.62 -2.27 -12.70
CA THR A 102 7.65 -2.95 -13.47
C THR A 102 8.22 -4.13 -12.68
N PHE A 103 8.67 -5.15 -13.42
CA PHE A 103 9.38 -6.33 -12.91
C PHE A 103 10.80 -6.24 -13.46
N PRO A 104 11.64 -5.31 -12.95
CA PRO A 104 13.00 -5.09 -13.47
C PRO A 104 13.89 -6.33 -13.34
N GLU A 105 13.59 -7.20 -12.38
CA GLU A 105 14.24 -8.48 -12.11
C GLU A 105 13.74 -9.63 -13.01
N LEU A 106 12.76 -9.37 -13.90
CA LEU A 106 12.26 -10.39 -14.81
C LEU A 106 13.37 -10.88 -15.73
N THR A 107 13.71 -12.16 -15.60
CA THR A 107 14.69 -12.82 -16.46
C THR A 107 14.09 -14.05 -17.14
N ALA A 108 14.59 -14.34 -18.33
CA ALA A 108 14.17 -15.48 -19.13
C ALA A 108 15.39 -16.28 -19.60
N THR A 109 15.33 -17.60 -19.50
CA THR A 109 16.34 -18.51 -20.05
C THR A 109 15.71 -19.63 -20.84
N LEU A 110 16.44 -20.16 -21.84
CA LEU A 110 16.09 -21.37 -22.57
C LEU A 110 17.27 -22.34 -22.50
N ASP A 111 17.05 -23.53 -21.93
CA ASP A 111 18.09 -24.51 -21.61
C ASP A 111 19.26 -23.91 -20.81
N GLY A 112 18.91 -23.04 -19.84
CA GLY A 112 19.87 -22.32 -19.01
C GLY A 112 20.58 -21.15 -19.69
N LYS A 113 20.38 -20.94 -21.00
CA LYS A 113 20.95 -19.79 -21.71
C LYS A 113 20.06 -18.56 -21.56
N ALA A 114 20.63 -17.45 -21.09
CA ALA A 114 19.93 -16.18 -20.96
C ALA A 114 19.38 -15.67 -22.31
N LEU A 115 18.14 -15.19 -22.29
CA LEU A 115 17.47 -14.54 -23.41
C LEU A 115 17.33 -13.04 -23.15
N THR A 116 17.36 -12.25 -24.22
CA THR A 116 17.06 -10.82 -24.12
C THR A 116 15.56 -10.62 -23.97
N VAL A 117 15.16 -10.04 -22.85
CA VAL A 117 13.78 -9.64 -22.57
C VAL A 117 13.60 -8.20 -23.05
N ALA A 118 12.68 -8.00 -24.00
CA ALA A 118 12.29 -6.67 -24.45
C ALA A 118 11.04 -6.20 -23.70
N ARG A 119 11.03 -4.93 -23.29
CA ARG A 119 9.94 -4.30 -22.54
C ARG A 119 9.16 -3.34 -23.43
N TYR A 120 7.83 -3.43 -23.40
CA TYR A 120 6.90 -2.65 -24.22
C TYR A 120 5.81 -2.05 -23.32
N PRO A 121 5.92 -0.76 -22.97
CA PRO A 121 4.84 -0.06 -22.28
C PRO A 121 3.72 0.29 -23.28
N HIS A 122 2.48 0.00 -22.89
CA HIS A 122 1.28 0.28 -23.65
C HIS A 122 0.36 1.22 -22.87
N THR A 123 -0.40 2.03 -23.61
CA THR A 123 -1.37 2.95 -23.00
C THR A 123 -2.68 2.87 -23.76
N TYR A 124 -3.61 2.03 -23.29
CA TYR A 124 -4.91 1.86 -23.90
C TYR A 124 -5.91 2.85 -23.33
N PHE A 125 -6.67 3.49 -24.22
CA PHE A 125 -7.85 4.28 -23.87
C PHE A 125 -9.00 3.82 -24.78
N LEU A 126 -10.10 3.36 -24.18
CA LEU A 126 -11.26 2.80 -24.90
C LEU A 126 -10.87 1.74 -25.94
N GLY A 127 -9.93 0.85 -25.59
CA GLY A 127 -9.45 -0.24 -26.44
C GLY A 127 -8.46 0.17 -27.55
N ARG A 128 -8.03 1.42 -27.60
CA ARG A 128 -7.03 1.92 -28.57
C ARG A 128 -5.70 2.22 -27.89
N ASP A 129 -4.59 1.76 -28.45
CA ASP A 129 -3.24 2.15 -28.00
C ASP A 129 -2.98 3.63 -28.32
N MET A 130 -3.03 4.45 -27.28
CA MET A 130 -2.72 5.87 -27.25
C MET A 130 -1.23 6.15 -27.00
N GLY A 131 -0.43 5.15 -26.64
CA GLY A 131 0.99 5.30 -26.32
C GLY A 131 1.80 6.09 -27.35
N PRO A 132 1.64 5.87 -28.68
CA PRO A 132 2.31 6.68 -29.69
C PRO A 132 1.95 8.17 -29.64
N TYR A 133 0.69 8.49 -29.35
CA TYR A 133 0.20 9.88 -29.27
C TYR A 133 0.70 10.58 -28.01
N LEU A 134 0.72 9.87 -26.88
CA LEU A 134 1.20 10.37 -25.60
C LEU A 134 2.72 10.62 -25.63
N ARG A 135 3.50 9.71 -26.23
CA ARG A 135 4.94 9.93 -26.48
C ARG A 135 5.21 11.16 -27.33
N LYS A 136 4.40 11.39 -28.37
CA LYS A 136 4.48 12.60 -29.21
C LYS A 136 4.14 13.87 -28.43
N ALA A 137 3.22 13.78 -27.47
CA ALA A 137 2.83 14.86 -26.57
C ALA A 137 3.77 15.02 -25.35
N GLN A 138 4.87 14.24 -25.28
CA GLN A 138 5.82 14.22 -24.16
C GLN A 138 5.21 13.81 -22.80
N LEU A 139 4.07 13.11 -22.81
CA LEU A 139 3.48 12.49 -21.64
C LEU A 139 4.00 11.05 -21.54
N LYS A 140 5.05 10.85 -20.73
CA LYS A 140 5.83 9.60 -20.68
C LYS A 140 5.40 8.62 -19.60
N ASP A 141 4.66 9.10 -18.61
CA ASP A 141 4.37 8.36 -17.37
C ASP A 141 2.97 7.71 -17.37
N TRP A 142 2.25 7.82 -18.49
CA TRP A 142 0.93 7.20 -18.64
C TRP A 142 1.07 5.81 -19.27
N GLN A 143 0.91 4.77 -18.46
CA GLN A 143 0.95 3.37 -18.90
C GLN A 143 -0.26 2.64 -18.35
N SER A 144 -1.01 1.97 -19.22
CA SER A 144 -2.15 1.14 -18.82
C SER A 144 -1.79 -0.34 -18.79
N GLN A 145 -0.67 -0.76 -19.38
CA GLN A 145 -0.23 -2.15 -19.39
C GLN A 145 1.26 -2.21 -19.73
N LEU A 146 1.96 -3.14 -19.11
CA LEU A 146 3.34 -3.45 -19.45
C LEU A 146 3.44 -4.87 -20.02
N THR A 147 4.11 -5.01 -21.16
CA THR A 147 4.37 -6.30 -21.80
C THR A 147 5.86 -6.54 -21.94
N TYR A 148 6.28 -7.76 -21.63
CA TYR A 148 7.63 -8.26 -21.84
C TYR A 148 7.57 -9.31 -22.95
N GLY A 149 8.55 -9.31 -23.85
CA GLY A 149 8.63 -10.26 -24.94
C GLY A 149 10.03 -10.80 -25.13
N TRP A 150 10.14 -12.11 -25.33
CA TRP A 150 11.38 -12.78 -25.70
C TRP A 150 11.10 -13.92 -26.67
N SER A 151 12.15 -14.42 -27.34
CA SER A 151 11.99 -15.54 -28.26
C SER A 151 13.21 -16.45 -28.24
N GLY A 152 12.96 -17.72 -28.50
CA GLY A 152 13.98 -18.77 -28.57
C GLY A 152 13.81 -19.66 -29.79
N ARG A 153 14.74 -20.59 -29.94
CA ARG A 153 14.71 -21.63 -30.99
C ARG A 153 14.85 -22.99 -30.34
N ILE A 154 13.97 -23.92 -30.68
CA ILE A 154 14.01 -25.30 -30.20
C ILE A 154 14.49 -26.17 -31.35
N ALA A 155 15.48 -27.04 -31.08
CA ALA A 155 16.05 -27.93 -32.07
C ALA A 155 15.01 -28.96 -32.58
N PRO A 156 15.21 -29.57 -33.76
CA PRO A 156 14.38 -30.68 -34.22
C PRO A 156 14.38 -31.84 -33.24
N GLU A 157 13.24 -32.52 -33.09
CA GLU A 157 13.09 -33.76 -32.31
C GLU A 157 13.71 -33.66 -30.90
N SER A 158 13.54 -32.51 -30.24
CA SER A 158 14.18 -32.20 -28.96
C SER A 158 13.20 -31.66 -27.92
N THR A 159 13.64 -31.70 -26.67
CA THR A 159 13.00 -31.03 -25.53
C THR A 159 13.82 -29.80 -25.15
N ALA A 160 13.16 -28.71 -24.76
CA ALA A 160 13.80 -27.53 -24.20
C ALA A 160 13.08 -27.08 -22.93
N ILE A 161 13.79 -26.43 -22.02
CA ILE A 161 13.25 -25.87 -20.77
C ILE A 161 13.32 -24.35 -20.83
N GLN A 162 12.16 -23.70 -20.85
CA GLN A 162 12.04 -22.26 -20.72
C GLN A 162 11.84 -21.92 -19.24
N THR A 163 12.74 -21.13 -18.65
CA THR A 163 12.58 -20.64 -17.27
C THR A 163 12.33 -19.15 -17.28
N VAL A 164 11.35 -18.70 -16.51
CA VAL A 164 11.09 -17.30 -16.20
C VAL A 164 11.26 -17.10 -14.70
N ARG A 165 11.98 -16.06 -14.32
CA ARG A 165 12.17 -15.67 -12.91
C ARG A 165 11.73 -14.24 -12.70
N TYR A 166 11.01 -13.98 -11.62
CA TYR A 166 10.57 -12.65 -11.22
C TYR A 166 10.14 -12.65 -9.74
N SER A 167 9.92 -11.47 -9.17
CA SER A 167 9.32 -11.31 -7.85
C SER A 167 7.82 -11.13 -7.98
N ALA A 168 7.02 -12.09 -7.50
CA ALA A 168 5.57 -11.99 -7.53
C ALA A 168 5.06 -11.03 -6.45
N LEU A 169 4.02 -10.27 -6.79
CA LEU A 169 3.34 -9.34 -5.89
C LEU A 169 2.01 -9.97 -5.44
N PRO A 170 1.94 -10.64 -4.26
CA PRO A 170 0.73 -11.29 -3.80
C PRO A 170 -0.30 -10.25 -3.32
N ARG A 171 -1.58 -10.62 -3.36
CA ARG A 171 -2.56 -9.94 -2.52
C ARG A 171 -2.33 -10.37 -1.08
N PHE A 172 -2.27 -9.45 -0.14
CA PHE A 172 -2.02 -9.80 1.26
C PHE A 172 -2.92 -9.07 2.24
N GLY A 173 -3.02 -9.62 3.46
CA GLY A 173 -3.77 -9.02 4.56
C GLY A 173 -3.57 -9.75 5.88
N LEU A 174 -3.94 -9.08 6.98
CA LEU A 174 -4.05 -9.71 8.30
C LEU A 174 -5.43 -10.34 8.46
N GLU A 175 -5.47 -11.60 8.86
CA GLU A 175 -6.67 -12.38 9.05
C GLU A 175 -6.76 -12.92 10.48
N THR A 176 -7.92 -12.80 11.12
CA THR A 176 -8.16 -13.39 12.43
C THR A 176 -8.45 -14.89 12.28
N ILE A 177 -7.76 -15.75 13.06
CA ILE A 177 -7.78 -17.22 12.92
C ILE A 177 -9.19 -17.82 13.01
N ASP A 178 -10.00 -17.31 13.93
CA ASP A 178 -11.36 -17.79 14.18
C ASP A 178 -12.44 -17.00 13.39
N HIS A 179 -12.06 -16.11 12.47
CA HIS A 179 -12.99 -15.27 11.70
C HIS A 179 -13.47 -15.93 10.39
N GLU A 180 -14.64 -15.52 9.91
CA GLU A 180 -15.26 -16.06 8.69
C GLU A 180 -14.45 -15.73 7.42
N ASN A 181 -13.73 -14.62 7.41
CA ASN A 181 -12.89 -14.22 6.27
C ASN A 181 -11.79 -15.24 5.97
N LEU A 182 -11.04 -15.69 6.98
CA LEU A 182 -10.03 -16.74 6.82
C LEU A 182 -10.67 -18.05 6.38
N THR A 183 -11.84 -18.39 6.93
CA THR A 183 -12.61 -19.58 6.52
C THR A 183 -12.90 -19.56 5.02
N ARG A 184 -13.44 -18.43 4.54
CA ARG A 184 -13.76 -18.23 3.12
C ARG A 184 -12.50 -18.28 2.26
N LEU A 185 -11.41 -17.67 2.70
CA LEU A 185 -10.15 -17.65 1.98
C LEU A 185 -9.57 -19.06 1.81
N VAL A 186 -9.57 -19.86 2.88
CA VAL A 186 -9.14 -21.27 2.86
C VAL A 186 -10.01 -22.10 1.92
N GLN A 187 -11.33 -21.94 2.00
CA GLN A 187 -12.28 -22.65 1.13
C GLN A 187 -12.13 -22.27 -0.35
N GLN A 188 -11.89 -20.99 -0.65
CA GLN A 188 -11.60 -20.53 -2.01
C GLN A 188 -10.34 -21.18 -2.60
N HIS A 189 -9.41 -21.62 -1.75
CA HIS A 189 -8.20 -22.35 -2.13
C HIS A 189 -8.32 -23.86 -1.84
N CYS A 190 -9.56 -24.36 -1.72
CA CYS A 190 -9.91 -25.77 -1.54
C CYS A 190 -9.31 -26.44 -0.29
N GLY A 191 -8.88 -25.65 0.70
CA GLY A 191 -8.40 -26.16 1.97
C GLY A 191 -9.53 -26.49 2.96
N GLN A 192 -9.16 -27.17 4.05
CA GLN A 192 -10.06 -27.42 5.17
C GLN A 192 -9.78 -26.40 6.29
N PRO A 193 -10.72 -25.48 6.61
CA PRO A 193 -10.50 -24.44 7.62
C PRO A 193 -10.11 -24.99 9.00
N ASP A 194 -10.70 -26.11 9.40
CA ASP A 194 -10.45 -26.70 10.72
C ASP A 194 -9.06 -27.35 10.80
N GLU A 195 -8.57 -27.96 9.73
CA GLU A 195 -7.21 -28.49 9.64
C GLU A 195 -6.18 -27.36 9.74
N LEU A 196 -6.39 -26.25 9.03
CA LEU A 196 -5.52 -25.08 9.14
C LEU A 196 -5.55 -24.50 10.55
N ARG A 197 -6.72 -24.34 11.17
CA ARG A 197 -6.83 -23.83 12.55
C ARG A 197 -6.14 -24.73 13.55
N GLN A 198 -6.26 -26.05 13.41
CA GLN A 198 -5.58 -27.01 14.28
C GLN A 198 -4.06 -26.88 14.14
N LEU A 199 -3.55 -26.76 12.91
CA LEU A 199 -2.14 -26.49 12.65
C LEU A 199 -1.68 -25.18 13.30
N LEU A 200 -2.41 -24.09 13.07
CA LEU A 200 -2.08 -22.77 13.62
C LEU A 200 -2.10 -22.75 15.16
N LYS A 201 -3.13 -23.31 15.79
CA LYS A 201 -3.23 -23.41 17.26
C LYS A 201 -2.17 -24.33 17.85
N GLY A 202 -1.76 -25.37 17.13
CA GLY A 202 -0.66 -26.24 17.53
C GLY A 202 0.71 -25.56 17.48
N LEU A 203 0.93 -24.68 16.50
CA LEU A 203 2.20 -23.95 16.32
C LEU A 203 2.30 -22.67 17.16
N ALA A 204 1.18 -21.99 17.41
CA ALA A 204 1.12 -20.74 18.15
C ALA A 204 -0.24 -20.59 18.86
N PRO A 205 -0.42 -21.20 20.05
CA PRO A 205 -1.70 -21.22 20.77
C PRO A 205 -2.23 -19.83 21.16
N GLU A 206 -1.34 -18.89 21.42
CA GLU A 206 -1.65 -17.51 21.86
C GLU A 206 -1.87 -16.54 20.69
N GLU A 207 -1.59 -16.98 19.47
CA GLU A 207 -1.72 -16.15 18.28
C GLU A 207 -3.20 -16.09 17.87
N THR A 208 -3.70 -14.90 17.57
CA THR A 208 -5.11 -14.70 17.15
C THR A 208 -5.22 -14.27 15.70
N GLN A 209 -4.10 -13.89 15.08
CA GLN A 209 -4.03 -13.39 13.73
C GLN A 209 -2.95 -14.11 12.91
N VAL A 210 -3.18 -14.18 11.62
CA VAL A 210 -2.20 -14.68 10.66
C VAL A 210 -2.09 -13.69 9.52
N PHE A 211 -0.94 -13.73 8.88
CA PHE A 211 -0.73 -13.03 7.63
C PHE A 211 -1.04 -13.96 6.46
N ALA A 212 -1.97 -13.56 5.60
CA ALA A 212 -2.40 -14.35 4.47
C ALA A 212 -1.95 -13.69 3.17
N GLU A 213 -1.30 -14.47 2.31
CA GLU A 213 -0.78 -14.04 1.00
C GLU A 213 -1.40 -14.90 -0.09
N VAL A 214 -2.00 -14.29 -1.11
CA VAL A 214 -2.56 -14.95 -2.27
C VAL A 214 -1.73 -14.61 -3.50
N PHE A 215 -1.03 -15.60 -4.01
CA PHE A 215 -0.27 -15.52 -5.25
C PHE A 215 -1.12 -16.01 -6.41
N GLU A 216 -1.33 -15.14 -7.39
CA GLU A 216 -2.04 -15.47 -8.63
C GLU A 216 -1.06 -15.58 -9.81
N PHE A 217 -1.11 -16.72 -10.50
CA PHE A 217 -0.32 -17.02 -11.68
C PHE A 217 -1.25 -17.30 -12.87
N PRO A 218 -1.57 -16.29 -13.71
CA PRO A 218 -2.30 -16.52 -14.95
C PRO A 218 -1.37 -17.18 -15.97
N LEU A 219 -1.59 -18.48 -16.21
CA LEU A 219 -0.74 -19.34 -17.04
C LEU A 219 -1.57 -19.98 -18.18
N PRO A 220 -2.14 -19.19 -19.09
CA PRO A 220 -2.96 -19.71 -20.20
C PRO A 220 -2.23 -20.75 -21.08
N LEU A 221 -0.90 -20.75 -21.08
CA LEU A 221 -0.06 -21.70 -21.81
C LEU A 221 -0.12 -23.14 -21.26
N LEU A 222 -0.58 -23.35 -20.02
CA LEU A 222 -0.53 -24.66 -19.36
C LEU A 222 -1.69 -25.60 -19.69
N LYS A 223 -2.81 -25.11 -20.23
CA LYS A 223 -3.98 -25.90 -20.71
C LYS A 223 -4.17 -27.28 -20.03
N LEU A 224 -4.49 -27.30 -18.72
CA LEU A 224 -4.83 -28.53 -17.97
C LEU A 224 -3.68 -29.54 -17.79
N GLN A 225 -2.42 -29.12 -17.92
CA GLN A 225 -1.28 -29.98 -17.59
C GLN A 225 -1.08 -30.06 -16.07
N ASP A 226 -0.68 -31.24 -15.62
CA ASP A 226 -0.19 -31.43 -14.25
C ASP A 226 1.07 -30.58 -14.06
N THR A 227 1.06 -29.79 -12.99
CA THR A 227 2.12 -28.81 -12.71
C THR A 227 2.78 -29.14 -11.39
N GLN A 228 4.09 -29.40 -11.40
CA GLN A 228 4.85 -29.57 -10.17
C GLN A 228 4.96 -28.23 -9.45
N VAL A 229 4.64 -28.20 -8.17
CA VAL A 229 4.73 -27.00 -7.35
C VAL A 229 5.56 -27.29 -6.11
N SER A 230 6.57 -26.45 -5.89
CA SER A 230 7.39 -26.46 -4.68
C SER A 230 7.27 -25.10 -4.01
N ILE A 231 6.85 -25.11 -2.75
CA ILE A 231 6.66 -23.93 -1.91
C ILE A 231 7.62 -24.07 -0.74
N SER A 232 8.55 -23.13 -0.64
CA SER A 232 9.59 -23.16 0.39
C SER A 232 9.55 -21.89 1.23
N GLN A 233 10.12 -22.00 2.44
CA GLN A 233 10.29 -20.84 3.29
C GLN A 233 11.29 -19.87 2.66
N PRO A 234 11.01 -18.56 2.67
CA PRO A 234 11.93 -17.58 2.13
C PRO A 234 13.20 -17.49 2.98
N ALA A 235 14.32 -17.18 2.34
CA ALA A 235 15.59 -16.92 3.05
C ALA A 235 15.50 -15.66 3.95
N LYS A 236 14.66 -14.69 3.57
CA LYS A 236 14.38 -13.47 4.33
C LYS A 236 12.89 -13.36 4.60
N ARG A 237 12.52 -13.19 5.87
CA ARG A 237 11.11 -12.99 6.25
C ARG A 237 10.60 -11.66 5.74
N TRP A 238 9.47 -11.69 5.05
CA TRP A 238 8.74 -10.49 4.66
C TRP A 238 7.83 -10.08 5.82
N MET A 239 7.96 -8.82 6.27
CA MET A 239 7.28 -8.28 7.45
C MET A 239 7.43 -9.14 8.71
N GLY A 240 8.57 -9.82 8.88
CA GLY A 240 8.83 -10.69 10.03
C GLY A 240 7.95 -11.93 10.11
N THR A 241 7.12 -12.18 9.11
CA THR A 241 6.18 -13.31 9.10
C THR A 241 6.89 -14.63 8.81
N ARG A 242 6.32 -15.72 9.31
CA ARG A 242 6.84 -17.08 9.11
C ARG A 242 5.79 -17.91 8.35
N PRO A 243 6.00 -18.20 7.06
CA PRO A 243 5.13 -19.10 6.31
C PRO A 243 5.09 -20.48 6.94
N VAL A 244 3.88 -20.93 7.30
CA VAL A 244 3.66 -22.22 7.95
C VAL A 244 2.78 -23.15 7.14
N ALA A 245 1.92 -22.61 6.29
CA ALA A 245 1.02 -23.40 5.48
C ALA A 245 0.86 -22.85 4.07
N ALA A 246 0.57 -23.74 3.12
CA ALA A 246 0.16 -23.36 1.78
C ALA A 246 -1.00 -24.23 1.27
N LEU A 247 -1.87 -23.60 0.49
CA LEU A 247 -3.12 -24.16 -0.01
C LEU A 247 -3.32 -23.75 -1.46
N ALA A 248 -3.72 -24.71 -2.30
CA ALA A 248 -4.14 -24.46 -3.67
C ALA A 248 -5.10 -25.54 -4.13
N CYS A 249 -6.07 -25.18 -4.97
CA CYS A 249 -7.00 -26.15 -5.52
C CYS A 249 -6.29 -27.15 -6.43
N GLY A 250 -6.52 -28.44 -6.18
CA GLY A 250 -5.92 -29.54 -6.94
C GLY A 250 -4.48 -29.89 -6.54
N PHE A 251 -3.90 -29.20 -5.56
CA PHE A 251 -2.58 -29.48 -5.02
C PHE A 251 -2.61 -30.68 -4.07
N ASP A 252 -1.74 -31.67 -4.28
CA ASP A 252 -1.63 -32.88 -3.47
C ASP A 252 -0.48 -32.86 -2.44
N GLY A 253 0.27 -31.75 -2.37
CA GLY A 253 1.33 -31.57 -1.39
C GLY A 253 0.80 -31.38 0.03
N PRO A 254 1.66 -31.55 1.05
CA PRO A 254 1.26 -31.35 2.45
C PRO A 254 0.86 -29.90 2.71
N LEU A 255 -0.05 -29.69 3.67
CA LEU A 255 -0.47 -28.36 4.11
C LEU A 255 0.70 -27.55 4.70
N HIS A 256 1.58 -28.20 5.47
CA HIS A 256 2.67 -27.53 6.16
C HIS A 256 3.83 -27.20 5.22
N LEU A 257 4.52 -26.09 5.48
CA LEU A 257 5.71 -25.68 4.73
C LEU A 257 7.01 -26.23 5.37
N PRO A 258 8.04 -26.59 4.57
CA PRO A 258 8.05 -26.59 3.09
C PRO A 258 7.13 -27.66 2.51
N SER A 259 6.55 -27.39 1.34
CA SER A 259 5.60 -28.27 0.67
C SER A 259 6.00 -28.49 -0.79
N GLU A 260 5.91 -29.73 -1.24
CA GLU A 260 6.13 -30.12 -2.63
C GLU A 260 5.03 -31.08 -3.06
N GLY A 261 4.49 -30.87 -4.25
CA GLY A 261 3.41 -31.68 -4.79
C GLY A 261 3.10 -31.33 -6.25
N THR A 262 2.00 -31.85 -6.74
CA THR A 262 1.48 -31.65 -8.08
C THR A 262 0.11 -31.03 -8.00
N ILE A 263 -0.14 -30.05 -8.88
CA ILE A 263 -1.47 -29.51 -9.12
C ILE A 263 -2.05 -30.21 -10.32
N HIS A 264 -3.05 -31.05 -10.07
CA HIS A 264 -3.72 -31.85 -11.09
C HIS A 264 -4.70 -31.01 -11.89
N GLY A 265 -4.61 -31.05 -13.22
CA GLY A 265 -5.55 -30.35 -14.10
C GLY A 265 -5.53 -28.82 -13.95
N ALA A 266 -4.34 -28.22 -13.79
CA ALA A 266 -4.20 -26.78 -13.62
C ALA A 266 -4.91 -25.99 -14.75
N ASN A 267 -5.87 -25.14 -14.36
CA ASN A 267 -6.63 -24.30 -15.29
C ASN A 267 -5.77 -23.13 -15.82
N HIS A 268 -6.40 -22.17 -16.50
CA HIS A 268 -5.72 -20.98 -17.04
C HIS A 268 -5.11 -20.04 -16.00
N ALA A 269 -5.38 -20.25 -14.71
CA ALA A 269 -4.75 -19.54 -13.61
C ALA A 269 -4.54 -20.51 -12.43
N LEU A 270 -3.41 -20.32 -11.74
CA LEU A 270 -3.11 -20.96 -10.48
C LEU A 270 -3.18 -19.92 -9.36
N SER A 271 -3.89 -20.24 -8.28
CA SER A 271 -3.95 -19.43 -7.06
C SER A 271 -3.38 -20.21 -5.89
N ILE A 272 -2.37 -19.67 -5.24
CA ILE A 272 -1.74 -20.26 -4.05
C ILE A 272 -1.98 -19.31 -2.87
N LEU A 273 -2.62 -19.81 -1.83
CA LEU A 273 -2.71 -19.15 -0.53
C LEU A 273 -1.55 -19.63 0.33
N VAL A 274 -0.72 -18.70 0.80
CA VAL A 274 0.30 -18.92 1.82
C VAL A 274 -0.17 -18.27 3.10
N VAL A 275 -0.14 -19.02 4.20
CA VAL A 275 -0.51 -18.54 5.54
C VAL A 275 0.73 -18.53 6.40
N SER A 276 0.97 -17.37 7.00
CA SER A 276 2.16 -17.07 7.78
C SER A 276 1.78 -16.65 9.20
N LEU A 277 2.54 -17.13 10.18
CA LEU A 277 2.43 -16.63 11.56
C LEU A 277 3.09 -15.26 11.67
N LEU A 278 2.54 -14.40 12.53
CA LEU A 278 3.10 -13.10 12.86
C LEU A 278 4.32 -13.23 13.78
N ALA A 279 5.14 -12.17 13.83
CA ALA A 279 6.39 -12.14 14.58
C ALA A 279 6.24 -12.32 16.12
N SER A 280 5.01 -12.29 16.63
CA SER A 280 4.64 -12.53 18.04
C SER A 280 4.68 -14.00 18.46
N ALA A 281 4.65 -14.96 17.52
CA ALA A 281 4.73 -16.38 17.83
C ALA A 281 6.17 -16.78 18.22
N PRO A 282 6.42 -17.35 19.42
CA PRO A 282 7.77 -17.71 19.84
C PRO A 282 8.38 -18.74 18.89
N GLU A 283 9.61 -18.51 18.45
CA GLU A 283 10.43 -19.54 17.82
C GLU A 283 10.78 -20.63 18.83
N GLU A 284 10.97 -21.87 18.35
CA GLU A 284 11.90 -22.76 19.03
C GLU A 284 13.28 -22.11 19.01
N GLY A 285 13.63 -21.47 20.13
CA GLY A 285 14.98 -21.10 20.47
C GLY A 285 15.66 -20.13 19.50
N LYS A 286 15.18 -18.87 19.45
CA LYS A 286 16.02 -17.65 19.43
C LYS A 286 15.11 -16.42 19.42
N GLU A 287 15.22 -15.62 20.48
CA GLU A 287 14.71 -14.24 20.49
C GLU A 287 15.34 -13.47 19.33
N ASN A 288 14.55 -13.14 18.31
CA ASN A 288 14.81 -12.04 17.39
C ASN A 288 13.46 -11.52 16.92
N ALA A 289 12.88 -10.63 17.73
CA ALA A 289 11.80 -9.75 17.29
C ALA A 289 12.24 -8.98 16.03
N MET A 290 11.32 -8.67 15.12
CA MET A 290 11.56 -7.64 14.12
C MET A 290 12.21 -6.42 14.79
N PRO A 291 13.20 -5.76 14.17
CA PRO A 291 13.69 -4.52 14.72
C PRO A 291 12.55 -3.51 14.65
N ALA A 292 11.95 -3.22 15.80
CA ALA A 292 11.11 -2.04 15.94
C ALA A 292 11.90 -0.86 15.34
N THR A 293 11.28 -0.07 14.46
CA THR A 293 11.97 1.14 13.99
C THR A 293 12.14 2.02 15.22
N GLN A 294 13.39 2.23 15.62
CA GLN A 294 13.72 3.03 16.79
C GLN A 294 14.27 4.37 16.35
N PHE A 295 13.65 5.44 16.84
CA PHE A 295 14.15 6.78 16.68
C PHE A 295 14.07 7.54 18.00
N LYS A 296 14.80 8.65 18.08
CA LYS A 296 14.85 9.47 19.28
C LYS A 296 14.21 10.82 19.04
N VAL A 297 13.45 11.27 20.03
CA VAL A 297 13.00 12.66 20.17
C VAL A 297 13.64 13.20 21.44
N GLY A 298 14.68 14.02 21.28
CA GLY A 298 15.59 14.33 22.37
C GLY A 298 16.28 13.07 22.90
N ASN A 299 16.13 12.80 24.20
CA ASN A 299 16.63 11.61 24.88
C ASN A 299 15.60 10.48 24.97
N VAL A 300 14.36 10.70 24.51
CA VAL A 300 13.30 9.68 24.56
C VAL A 300 13.35 8.82 23.31
N THR A 301 13.50 7.51 23.51
CA THR A 301 13.39 6.53 22.43
C THR A 301 11.92 6.22 22.15
N ILE A 302 11.54 6.26 20.88
CA ILE A 302 10.26 5.79 20.36
C ILE A 302 10.55 4.57 19.50
N SER A 303 9.89 3.46 19.82
CA SER A 303 9.98 2.21 19.06
C SER A 303 8.62 1.88 18.46
N GLU A 304 8.59 1.58 17.16
CA GLU A 304 7.37 1.34 16.41
C GLU A 304 7.43 -0.01 15.67
N ASP A 305 6.33 -0.74 15.74
CA ASP A 305 6.04 -1.94 14.95
C ASP A 305 4.66 -1.81 14.27
N SER A 306 4.22 -2.85 13.58
CA SER A 306 2.97 -2.85 12.81
C SER A 306 1.71 -2.66 13.67
N GLU A 307 1.77 -2.94 14.97
CA GLU A 307 0.61 -2.91 15.86
C GLU A 307 0.68 -1.80 16.90
N ARG A 308 1.90 -1.37 17.28
CA ARG A 308 2.12 -0.55 18.46
C ARG A 308 3.24 0.44 18.28
N VAL A 309 3.09 1.56 18.97
CA VAL A 309 4.15 2.54 19.18
C VAL A 309 4.41 2.65 20.67
N ARG A 310 5.66 2.43 21.08
CA ARG A 310 6.09 2.52 22.47
C ARG A 310 7.01 3.71 22.66
N VAL A 311 6.60 4.64 23.52
CA VAL A 311 7.39 5.78 23.96
C VAL A 311 8.06 5.38 25.28
N GLN A 312 9.40 5.32 25.29
CA GLN A 312 10.20 4.97 26.47
C GLN A 312 10.31 6.17 27.44
N ALA A 313 9.17 6.57 27.97
CA ALA A 313 9.03 7.57 29.03
C ALA A 313 9.06 6.90 30.42
N GLU A 314 9.01 7.72 31.48
CA GLU A 314 8.89 7.28 32.86
C GLU A 314 7.52 7.69 33.45
N PRO A 315 6.54 6.77 33.55
CA PRO A 315 6.52 5.39 33.02
C PRO A 315 6.34 5.28 31.49
N PRO A 316 6.65 4.12 30.87
CA PRO A 316 6.51 3.93 29.43
C PRO A 316 5.06 4.06 28.96
N ILE A 317 4.88 4.52 27.73
CA ILE A 317 3.56 4.69 27.10
C ILE A 317 3.48 3.76 25.89
N THR A 318 2.40 3.01 25.78
CA THR A 318 2.10 2.18 24.61
C THR A 318 0.85 2.71 23.92
N LEU A 319 0.97 2.96 22.63
CA LEU A 319 -0.10 3.42 21.74
C LEU A 319 -0.36 2.33 20.70
N GLN A 320 -1.57 2.31 20.15
CA GLN A 320 -1.98 1.37 19.12
C GLN A 320 -1.79 1.98 17.73
N THR A 321 -1.29 1.18 16.80
CA THR A 321 -1.34 1.47 15.36
C THR A 321 -2.66 0.91 14.81
N LEU A 322 -3.55 1.81 14.40
CA LEU A 322 -4.82 1.55 13.74
C LEU A 322 -4.60 1.36 12.21
N PRO A 323 -5.61 0.85 11.47
CA PRO A 323 -5.55 0.77 10.02
C PRO A 323 -5.12 2.09 9.35
N ALA A 324 -4.43 1.98 8.22
CA ALA A 324 -3.77 3.09 7.52
C ALA A 324 -2.63 3.76 8.32
N GLY A 325 -1.97 3.02 9.22
CA GLY A 325 -0.76 3.48 9.94
C GLY A 325 -1.03 4.57 10.98
N ARG A 326 -2.28 4.70 11.46
CA ARG A 326 -2.69 5.80 12.33
C ARG A 326 -2.43 5.46 13.78
N ILE A 327 -1.84 6.39 14.53
CA ILE A 327 -1.51 6.15 15.93
C ILE A 327 -2.66 6.65 16.82
N TRP A 328 -3.19 5.76 17.68
CA TRP A 328 -4.21 6.09 18.67
C TRP A 328 -3.87 5.56 20.07
N PRO A 329 -4.05 6.36 21.14
CA PRO A 329 -4.31 7.81 21.13
C PRO A 329 -3.28 8.62 20.32
N PRO A 330 -3.59 9.85 19.87
CA PRO A 330 -2.72 10.59 18.96
C PRO A 330 -1.31 10.78 19.51
N LEU A 331 -0.31 10.61 18.64
CA LEU A 331 1.09 10.92 18.89
C LEU A 331 1.52 12.12 18.05
N GLN A 332 1.90 13.22 18.69
CA GLN A 332 2.36 14.44 18.01
C GLN A 332 3.52 15.08 18.78
N LEU A 333 4.28 15.94 18.10
CA LEU A 333 5.30 16.78 18.72
C LEU A 333 4.87 18.25 18.65
N ASP A 334 5.20 19.02 19.68
CA ASP A 334 5.08 20.48 19.60
C ASP A 334 6.37 21.14 19.11
N GLU A 335 6.37 22.46 18.88
CA GLU A 335 7.56 23.17 18.34
C GLU A 335 8.83 23.02 19.20
N SER A 336 8.68 22.69 20.50
CA SER A 336 9.82 22.44 21.40
C SER A 336 10.25 20.97 21.44
N GLY A 337 9.61 20.10 20.65
CA GLY A 337 9.84 18.66 20.62
C GLY A 337 9.16 17.90 21.76
N ARG A 338 8.26 18.53 22.53
CA ARG A 338 7.52 17.81 23.58
C ARG A 338 6.59 16.78 22.96
N ILE A 339 6.58 15.59 23.54
CA ILE A 339 5.86 14.45 23.01
C ILE A 339 4.46 14.44 23.61
N HIS A 340 3.47 14.66 22.77
CA HIS A 340 2.05 14.55 23.10
C HIS A 340 1.57 13.15 22.72
N ALA A 341 1.29 12.31 23.72
CA ALA A 341 0.89 10.92 23.55
C ALA A 341 -0.44 10.67 24.28
N GLY A 342 -1.55 10.87 23.58
CA GLY A 342 -2.89 10.78 24.16
C GLY A 342 -3.06 11.72 25.36
N ALA A 343 -3.31 11.16 26.54
CA ALA A 343 -3.54 11.91 27.77
C ALA A 343 -2.26 12.47 28.44
N LEU A 344 -1.09 12.26 27.84
CA LEU A 344 0.21 12.53 28.46
C LEU A 344 1.05 13.50 27.63
N ILE A 345 1.82 14.34 28.31
CA ILE A 345 2.91 15.13 27.72
C ILE A 345 4.22 14.66 28.34
N VAL A 346 5.19 14.32 27.52
CA VAL A 346 6.53 13.88 27.94
C VAL A 346 7.57 14.93 27.59
N ASP A 347 8.44 15.23 28.54
CA ASP A 347 9.64 16.03 28.30
C ASP A 347 10.67 15.22 27.50
N PRO A 348 11.06 15.66 26.30
CA PRO A 348 12.00 14.91 25.47
C PRO A 348 13.40 14.89 26.07
N ALA A 349 13.76 15.84 26.96
CA ALA A 349 15.09 15.88 27.57
C ALA A 349 15.24 14.87 28.72
N SER A 350 14.24 14.76 29.59
CA SER A 350 14.29 13.88 30.76
C SER A 350 13.52 12.56 30.61
N GLY A 351 12.62 12.44 29.63
CA GLY A 351 11.70 11.31 29.49
C GLY A 351 10.58 11.26 30.53
N LYS A 352 10.47 12.28 31.39
CA LYS A 352 9.46 12.33 32.44
C LYS A 352 8.14 12.91 31.94
N HIS A 353 7.05 12.45 32.55
CA HIS A 353 5.72 13.00 32.30
C HIS A 353 5.64 14.43 32.87
N LEU A 354 5.33 15.40 32.03
CA LEU A 354 5.10 16.78 32.41
C LEU A 354 3.66 17.04 32.85
N SER A 355 2.71 16.32 32.24
CA SER A 355 1.28 16.50 32.51
C SER A 355 0.51 15.23 32.15
N THR A 356 -0.57 14.98 32.88
CA THR A 356 -1.57 13.94 32.60
C THR A 356 -2.98 14.49 32.68
N ARG A 357 -3.84 14.11 31.73
CA ARG A 357 -5.27 14.42 31.71
C ARG A 357 -6.06 13.18 31.26
N PRO A 358 -6.39 12.27 32.19
CA PRO A 358 -7.19 11.10 31.86
C PRO A 358 -8.50 11.48 31.16
N GLY A 359 -8.85 10.77 30.09
CA GLY A 359 -10.07 11.01 29.31
C GLY A 359 -10.00 12.16 28.31
N ALA A 360 -8.83 12.77 28.07
CA ALA A 360 -8.63 13.77 27.03
C ALA A 360 -7.37 13.46 26.22
N ALA A 361 -7.42 13.67 24.91
CA ALA A 361 -6.24 13.76 24.07
C ALA A 361 -5.63 15.16 24.21
N LEU A 362 -4.38 15.22 24.65
CA LEU A 362 -3.57 16.44 24.76
C LEU A 362 -2.84 16.65 23.43
N LEU A 363 -3.21 17.69 22.71
CA LEU A 363 -2.60 18.06 21.44
C LEU A 363 -1.63 19.25 21.64
N PRO A 364 -0.70 19.48 20.69
CA PRO A 364 0.16 20.65 20.71
C PRO A 364 -0.61 21.97 20.87
N ASN A 365 0.11 23.01 21.32
CA ASN A 365 -0.44 24.34 21.59
C ASN A 365 -1.49 24.38 22.72
N GLY A 366 -1.52 23.38 23.60
CA GLY A 366 -2.35 23.40 24.81
C GLY A 366 -3.83 23.12 24.56
N LEU A 367 -4.14 22.44 23.44
CA LEU A 367 -5.47 21.96 23.14
C LEU A 367 -5.71 20.61 23.80
N GLU A 368 -6.86 20.46 24.43
CA GLU A 368 -7.34 19.20 24.96
C GLU A 368 -8.67 18.86 24.30
N VAL A 369 -8.81 17.60 23.87
CA VAL A 369 -9.99 17.10 23.18
C VAL A 369 -10.47 15.83 23.88
N SER A 370 -11.71 15.85 24.36
CA SER A 370 -12.40 14.66 24.85
C SER A 370 -13.61 14.39 23.96
N ASP A 371 -13.84 13.14 23.58
CA ASP A 371 -15.10 12.75 22.95
C ASP A 371 -16.24 12.77 23.98
N THR A 372 -17.44 13.04 23.48
CA THR A 372 -18.69 12.92 24.23
C THR A 372 -19.67 12.12 23.39
N PRO A 373 -20.80 11.64 23.96
CA PRO A 373 -21.80 10.91 23.17
C PRO A 373 -22.34 11.70 21.96
N THR A 374 -22.27 13.03 21.97
CA THR A 374 -22.86 13.91 20.94
C THR A 374 -21.85 14.81 20.22
N GLY A 375 -20.56 14.75 20.56
CA GLY A 375 -19.54 15.62 19.98
C GLY A 375 -18.23 15.60 20.74
N TYR A 376 -17.66 16.77 20.97
CA TYR A 376 -16.33 16.95 21.55
C TYR A 376 -16.32 18.04 22.60
N ALA A 377 -15.75 17.76 23.77
CA ALA A 377 -15.38 18.77 24.74
C ALA A 377 -13.95 19.24 24.46
N LEU A 378 -13.80 20.53 24.19
CA LEU A 378 -12.53 21.17 23.88
C LEU A 378 -12.14 22.09 25.04
N ARG A 379 -10.89 22.00 25.47
CA ARG A 379 -10.28 22.97 26.40
C ARG A 379 -9.04 23.56 25.74
N HIS A 380 -8.96 24.88 25.73
CA HIS A 380 -7.83 25.57 25.13
C HIS A 380 -7.63 26.93 25.79
N GLY A 381 -6.46 27.12 26.43
CA GLY A 381 -6.21 28.25 27.31
C GLY A 381 -7.22 28.30 28.47
N ARG A 382 -7.93 29.42 28.62
CA ARG A 382 -9.03 29.57 29.60
C ARG A 382 -10.39 29.16 29.05
N GLY A 383 -10.50 28.94 27.73
CA GLY A 383 -11.73 28.57 27.06
C GLY A 383 -12.08 27.10 27.28
N ARG A 384 -13.38 26.82 27.42
CA ARG A 384 -13.95 25.48 27.47
C ARG A 384 -15.24 25.50 26.65
N CYS A 385 -15.35 24.61 25.67
CA CYS A 385 -16.52 24.52 24.84
C CYS A 385 -16.86 23.08 24.50
N THR A 386 -18.14 22.78 24.37
CA THR A 386 -18.59 21.55 23.75
C THR A 386 -19.07 21.89 22.35
N VAL A 387 -18.52 21.20 21.35
CA VAL A 387 -18.94 21.34 19.95
C VAL A 387 -19.63 20.06 19.54
N SER A 388 -20.86 20.15 19.03
CA SER A 388 -21.57 18.94 18.61
C SER A 388 -21.00 18.40 17.30
N TYR A 389 -21.03 17.08 17.17
CA TYR A 389 -20.60 16.37 15.97
C TYR A 389 -21.40 16.83 14.73
N LYS A 390 -22.69 17.12 14.92
CA LYS A 390 -23.59 17.65 13.89
C LYS A 390 -23.24 19.07 13.47
N GLU A 391 -22.89 19.97 14.40
CA GLU A 391 -22.49 21.35 14.06
C GLU A 391 -21.16 21.39 13.28
N LEU A 392 -20.27 20.42 13.53
CA LEU A 392 -19.07 20.24 12.71
C LEU A 392 -19.39 19.84 11.26
N GLY A 393 -20.63 19.38 11.01
CA GLY A 393 -21.03 18.85 9.72
C GLY A 393 -20.28 17.57 9.39
N ALA A 394 -19.96 16.76 10.39
CA ALA A 394 -19.29 15.48 10.21
C ALA A 394 -20.28 14.40 9.74
N PRO A 395 -19.80 13.37 9.01
CA PRO A 395 -20.69 12.41 8.35
C PRO A 395 -21.46 11.56 9.36
N ALA A 396 -22.73 11.30 9.05
CA ALA A 396 -23.59 10.44 9.87
C ALA A 396 -23.10 8.98 9.85
N GLY A 397 -23.40 8.21 10.91
CA GLY A 397 -23.09 6.78 10.98
C GLY A 397 -21.79 6.41 11.69
N ARG A 398 -21.03 7.38 12.22
CA ARG A 398 -19.88 7.15 13.12
C ARG A 398 -20.08 7.87 14.44
N SER A 399 -19.57 7.26 15.52
CA SER A 399 -19.48 7.95 16.81
C SER A 399 -18.38 9.02 16.77
N PRO A 400 -18.45 10.08 17.61
CA PRO A 400 -17.41 11.10 17.68
C PRO A 400 -16.00 10.53 17.90
N LEU A 401 -15.87 9.51 18.75
CA LEU A 401 -14.60 8.80 18.99
C LEU A 401 -14.11 8.07 17.73
N ALA A 402 -14.98 7.31 17.07
CA ALA A 402 -14.60 6.60 15.85
C ALA A 402 -14.19 7.58 14.73
N ALA A 403 -14.83 8.75 14.66
CA ALA A 403 -14.47 9.80 13.73
C ALA A 403 -13.10 10.44 14.02
N LEU A 404 -12.71 10.58 15.29
CA LEU A 404 -11.34 10.99 15.67
C LEU A 404 -10.32 9.92 15.30
N GLN A 405 -10.58 8.65 15.63
CA GLN A 405 -9.70 7.52 15.31
C GLN A 405 -9.52 7.35 13.80
N ALA A 406 -10.57 7.62 13.04
CA ALA A 406 -10.58 7.52 11.59
C ALA A 406 -10.24 8.84 10.88
N TYR A 407 -9.72 9.87 11.58
CA TYR A 407 -9.36 11.18 11.02
C TYR A 407 -10.47 11.84 10.17
N ASN A 408 -11.74 11.42 10.34
CA ASN A 408 -12.88 12.14 9.80
C ASN A 408 -13.02 13.52 10.44
N VAL A 409 -12.54 13.65 11.67
CA VAL A 409 -12.40 14.90 12.37
C VAL A 409 -10.98 14.96 12.91
N GLN A 410 -10.21 15.97 12.50
CA GLN A 410 -8.89 16.27 13.05
C GLN A 410 -8.92 17.65 13.67
N PHE A 411 -8.33 17.79 14.85
CA PHE A 411 -8.21 19.07 15.53
C PHE A 411 -6.75 19.51 15.58
N SER A 412 -6.53 20.82 15.47
CA SER A 412 -5.26 21.42 15.84
C SER A 412 -5.55 22.84 16.36
N ALA A 413 -4.56 23.47 17.02
CA ALA A 413 -4.72 24.74 17.70
C ALA A 413 -3.56 25.71 17.41
N SER A 414 -3.93 26.98 17.26
CA SER A 414 -3.05 28.14 17.44
C SER A 414 -3.24 28.69 18.85
N SER A 415 -2.49 29.72 19.25
CA SER A 415 -2.60 30.32 20.60
C SER A 415 -3.98 30.85 21.00
N SER A 416 -4.89 31.10 20.05
CA SER A 416 -6.22 31.68 20.34
C SER A 416 -7.35 31.07 19.51
N THR A 417 -7.10 30.05 18.70
CA THR A 417 -8.10 29.52 17.76
C THR A 417 -7.85 28.05 17.53
N VAL A 418 -8.93 27.27 17.56
CA VAL A 418 -8.95 25.85 17.23
C VAL A 418 -9.51 25.68 15.82
N LEU A 419 -8.90 24.83 15.01
CA LEU A 419 -9.47 24.37 13.75
C LEU A 419 -9.89 22.91 13.87
N ALA A 420 -10.99 22.58 13.22
CA ALA A 420 -11.34 21.21 12.90
C ALA A 420 -11.34 21.03 11.38
N LEU A 421 -10.54 20.09 10.88
CA LEU A 421 -10.66 19.56 9.54
C LEU A 421 -11.64 18.40 9.57
N VAL A 422 -12.67 18.47 8.72
CA VAL A 422 -13.73 17.46 8.66
C VAL A 422 -13.76 16.85 7.28
N THR A 423 -13.86 15.53 7.25
CA THR A 423 -13.86 14.71 6.03
C THR A 423 -15.17 13.96 5.88
N ASP A 424 -15.86 14.23 4.79
CA ASP A 424 -17.07 13.54 4.35
C ASP A 424 -16.71 12.54 3.24
N PHE A 425 -16.86 11.24 3.52
CA PHE A 425 -16.78 10.21 2.48
C PHE A 425 -18.16 10.03 1.85
N LEU A 426 -18.24 10.21 0.53
CA LEU A 426 -19.47 10.09 -0.24
C LEU A 426 -19.62 8.67 -0.80
N GLN A 427 -20.86 8.29 -1.11
CA GLN A 427 -21.20 6.94 -1.57
C GLN A 427 -20.58 6.58 -2.93
N ASP A 428 -20.14 7.57 -3.70
CA ASP A 428 -19.48 7.43 -5.01
C ASP A 428 -17.95 7.36 -4.91
N GLY A 429 -17.40 7.25 -3.69
CA GLY A 429 -15.96 7.23 -3.44
C GLY A 429 -15.30 8.62 -3.43
N GLN A 430 -16.05 9.69 -3.71
CA GLN A 430 -15.53 11.06 -3.58
C GLN A 430 -15.33 11.44 -2.12
N THR A 431 -14.33 12.27 -1.86
CA THR A 431 -14.08 12.79 -0.52
C THR A 431 -14.31 14.30 -0.51
N ARG A 432 -14.95 14.82 0.53
CA ARG A 432 -15.11 16.29 0.69
C ARG A 432 -14.54 16.74 2.00
N TYR A 433 -13.78 17.83 1.93
CA TYR A 433 -13.16 18.44 3.09
C TYR A 433 -13.68 19.84 3.34
N HIS A 434 -13.94 20.15 4.62
CA HIS A 434 -14.16 21.52 5.06
C HIS A 434 -13.45 21.80 6.37
N VAL A 435 -13.15 23.09 6.56
CA VAL A 435 -12.49 23.59 7.76
C VAL A 435 -13.51 24.36 8.59
N GLN A 436 -13.58 24.02 9.87
CA GLN A 436 -14.34 24.71 10.89
C GLN A 436 -13.37 25.46 11.79
N ARG A 437 -13.59 26.77 11.95
CA ARG A 437 -12.91 27.57 12.96
C ARG A 437 -13.76 27.63 14.22
N ILE A 438 -13.17 27.27 15.35
CA ILE A 438 -13.83 27.19 16.65
C ILE A 438 -13.17 28.19 17.59
N ASP A 439 -13.98 29.07 18.17
CA ASP A 439 -13.57 29.93 19.27
C ASP A 439 -13.84 29.21 20.60
N PRO A 440 -12.81 28.75 21.33
CA PRO A 440 -12.98 28.00 22.57
C PRO A 440 -13.52 28.85 23.73
N ALA A 441 -13.50 30.18 23.62
CA ALA A 441 -14.06 31.06 24.65
C ALA A 441 -15.57 31.28 24.48
N THR A 442 -16.07 31.30 23.23
CA THR A 442 -17.48 31.56 22.93
C THR A 442 -18.25 30.34 22.45
N CYS A 443 -17.58 29.20 22.26
CA CYS A 443 -18.12 27.96 21.69
C CYS A 443 -18.68 28.12 20.27
N LYS A 444 -18.39 29.23 19.58
CA LYS A 444 -18.90 29.45 18.23
C LYS A 444 -18.01 28.71 17.22
N SER A 445 -18.62 27.78 16.50
CA SER A 445 -18.03 27.16 15.32
C SER A 445 -18.53 27.87 14.05
N LYS A 446 -17.62 28.10 13.10
CA LYS A 446 -17.95 28.65 11.79
C LYS A 446 -17.18 27.88 10.73
N ARG A 447 -17.89 27.37 9.72
CA ARG A 447 -17.24 26.87 8.51
C ARG A 447 -16.52 28.02 7.80
N THR A 448 -15.21 27.92 7.68
CA THR A 448 -14.35 28.96 7.13
C THR A 448 -13.86 28.65 5.72
N ALA A 449 -13.75 27.36 5.35
CA ALA A 449 -13.37 26.95 4.01
C ALA A 449 -14.09 25.65 3.59
N ARG A 450 -14.36 25.52 2.29
CA ARG A 450 -14.72 24.26 1.62
C ARG A 450 -13.57 23.94 0.67
N LEU A 451 -12.83 22.88 0.94
CA LEU A 451 -11.64 22.52 0.18
C LEU A 451 -11.99 21.63 -1.03
N GLY A 452 -13.19 21.03 -1.04
CA GLY A 452 -13.62 20.13 -2.11
C GLY A 452 -13.01 18.75 -1.93
N ASP A 453 -12.63 18.12 -3.04
CA ASP A 453 -11.89 16.86 -3.10
C ASP A 453 -10.48 17.14 -3.64
N PRO A 454 -9.63 17.86 -2.89
CA PRO A 454 -8.32 18.24 -3.41
C PRO A 454 -7.34 17.05 -3.43
N ASP A 455 -7.58 16.05 -2.58
CA ASP A 455 -6.70 14.92 -2.27
C ASP A 455 -7.24 14.07 -1.08
N LEU A 456 -6.66 12.90 -0.80
CA LEU A 456 -6.75 12.25 0.51
C LEU A 456 -5.92 13.02 1.55
N LEU A 457 -6.56 13.94 2.28
CA LEU A 457 -5.89 14.74 3.33
C LEU A 457 -5.62 13.91 4.59
N VAL A 458 -4.34 13.74 4.91
CA VAL A 458 -3.83 12.85 5.97
C VAL A 458 -3.33 13.59 7.21
N GLU A 459 -3.04 14.88 7.10
CA GLU A 459 -2.43 15.66 8.18
C GLU A 459 -3.01 17.07 8.28
N LEU A 460 -3.31 17.53 9.50
CA LEU A 460 -3.56 18.94 9.83
C LEU A 460 -2.52 19.42 10.86
N GLY A 461 -1.59 20.26 10.42
CA GLY A 461 -0.52 20.79 11.26
C GLY A 461 -0.63 22.29 11.55
N TYR A 462 0.09 22.74 12.58
CA TYR A 462 0.24 24.15 12.90
C TYR A 462 1.61 24.46 13.48
N SER A 463 2.17 25.60 13.08
CA SER A 463 3.33 26.23 13.69
C SER A 463 3.05 27.72 13.85
N ARG A 464 3.65 28.34 14.86
CA ARG A 464 3.49 29.75 15.19
C ARG A 464 3.91 30.66 14.04
N ARG A 465 5.00 30.31 13.36
CA ARG A 465 5.57 31.12 12.27
C ARG A 465 5.16 30.65 10.88
N GLY A 466 4.67 29.43 10.69
CA GLY A 466 4.15 28.91 9.40
C GLY A 466 2.64 29.07 9.25
N GLY A 467 1.91 29.10 10.36
CA GLY A 467 0.46 29.01 10.37
C GLY A 467 0.00 27.57 10.26
N TRP A 468 -1.16 27.36 9.68
CA TRP A 468 -1.78 26.05 9.45
C TRP A 468 -1.34 25.47 8.12
N TRP A 469 -1.18 24.16 8.08
CA TRP A 469 -1.05 23.43 6.82
C TRP A 469 -1.88 22.16 6.82
N ILE A 470 -2.17 21.69 5.63
CA ILE A 470 -2.77 20.39 5.38
C ILE A 470 -1.92 19.66 4.35
N THR A 471 -1.56 18.42 4.66
CA THR A 471 -0.89 17.50 3.75
C THR A 471 -1.92 16.52 3.20
N GLY A 472 -1.95 16.35 1.88
CA GLY A 472 -2.64 15.29 1.16
C GLY A 472 -1.63 14.38 0.48
N SER A 473 -1.96 13.11 0.38
CA SER A 473 -1.03 12.08 -0.10
C SER A 473 -1.20 11.81 -1.60
N THR A 474 -2.42 11.61 -2.12
CA THR A 474 -2.70 11.01 -3.45
C THR A 474 -2.30 11.90 -4.61
N GLU A 475 -2.77 13.14 -4.59
CA GLU A 475 -2.42 14.18 -5.55
C GLU A 475 -1.26 15.06 -5.04
N GLN A 476 -0.60 14.62 -3.96
CA GLN A 476 0.50 15.30 -3.30
C GLN A 476 0.15 16.77 -3.04
N THR A 477 -0.90 16.98 -2.26
CA THR A 477 -1.38 18.32 -1.97
C THR A 477 -0.74 18.89 -0.72
N LEU A 478 -0.19 20.10 -0.82
CA LEU A 478 0.16 20.92 0.34
C LEU A 478 -0.63 22.22 0.31
N MET A 479 -1.47 22.44 1.32
CA MET A 479 -2.22 23.69 1.49
C MET A 479 -1.75 24.43 2.74
N ALA A 480 -1.68 25.76 2.67
CA ALA A 480 -1.28 26.60 3.80
C ALA A 480 -2.30 27.70 4.08
N SER A 481 -2.47 28.05 5.36
CA SER A 481 -3.32 29.16 5.80
C SER A 481 -2.77 29.88 7.02
N ARG A 482 -2.80 31.21 7.01
CA ARG A 482 -2.40 32.04 8.16
C ARG A 482 -3.53 32.29 9.16
N ASP A 483 -4.78 32.27 8.68
CA ASP A 483 -5.97 32.65 9.45
C ASP A 483 -6.97 31.49 9.64
N GLY A 484 -6.69 30.33 9.04
CA GLY A 484 -7.57 29.16 9.04
C GLY A 484 -8.82 29.34 8.16
N ALA A 485 -8.86 30.37 7.32
CA ALA A 485 -9.99 30.68 6.45
C ALA A 485 -9.58 30.78 4.98
N LYS A 486 -8.48 31.47 4.68
CA LYS A 486 -7.93 31.56 3.34
C LYS A 486 -6.82 30.53 3.19
N TRP A 487 -7.06 29.55 2.31
CA TRP A 487 -6.13 28.47 2.03
C TRP A 487 -5.54 28.66 0.63
N ARG A 488 -4.23 28.48 0.50
CA ARG A 488 -3.52 28.47 -0.78
C ARG A 488 -2.81 27.15 -0.97
N ARG A 489 -2.80 26.62 -2.19
CA ARG A 489 -1.94 25.48 -2.55
C ARG A 489 -0.48 25.97 -2.65
N ILE A 490 0.44 25.22 -2.09
CA ILE A 490 1.88 25.40 -2.26
C ILE A 490 2.29 24.61 -3.50
N GLN A 491 3.10 25.21 -4.38
CA GLN A 491 3.65 24.50 -5.52
C GLN A 491 4.67 23.48 -5.01
N LEU A 492 4.45 22.22 -5.34
CA LEU A 492 5.38 21.12 -5.05
C LEU A 492 6.30 20.85 -6.26
N PRO A 493 7.44 20.15 -6.07
CA PRO A 493 8.27 19.75 -7.19
C PRO A 493 7.50 18.84 -8.14
N ALA A 494 7.68 19.01 -9.46
CA ALA A 494 6.92 18.28 -10.46
C ALA A 494 7.26 16.77 -10.53
N ASP A 495 8.42 16.41 -10.01
CA ASP A 495 8.99 15.06 -9.93
C ASP A 495 8.89 14.46 -8.52
N LEU A 496 8.13 15.08 -7.62
CA LEU A 496 7.74 14.46 -6.36
C LEU A 496 6.86 13.24 -6.70
N SER A 497 7.24 12.05 -6.25
CA SER A 497 6.47 10.82 -6.50
C SER A 497 5.59 10.41 -5.33
N SER A 498 5.91 10.86 -4.11
CA SER A 498 5.08 10.63 -2.92
C SER A 498 5.28 11.72 -1.89
N LEU A 499 4.19 12.16 -1.27
CA LEU A 499 4.18 13.08 -0.13
C LEU A 499 3.53 12.41 1.08
N ILE A 500 4.29 12.26 2.15
CA ILE A 500 3.86 11.52 3.35
C ILE A 500 3.49 12.47 4.48
N SER A 501 4.28 13.51 4.69
CA SER A 501 4.06 14.55 5.70
C SER A 501 4.76 15.83 5.30
N SER A 502 4.33 16.95 5.87
CA SER A 502 5.00 18.23 5.68
C SER A 502 5.15 19.01 6.98
N TYR A 503 6.06 19.97 7.00
CA TYR A 503 6.21 20.89 8.11
C TYR A 503 6.54 22.29 7.60
N LEU A 504 5.68 23.26 7.91
CA LEU A 504 5.91 24.67 7.58
C LEU A 504 6.52 25.37 8.78
N VAL A 505 7.77 25.81 8.66
CA VAL A 505 8.44 26.61 9.69
C VAL A 505 8.00 28.06 9.58
N ASP A 506 7.97 28.60 8.36
CA ASP A 506 7.47 29.93 8.03
C ASP A 506 6.96 29.99 6.58
N ASP A 507 6.78 31.19 6.01
CA ASP A 507 6.33 31.36 4.62
C ASP A 507 7.39 30.97 3.58
N LYS A 508 8.65 30.79 4.02
CA LYS A 508 9.79 30.45 3.16
C LYS A 508 10.30 29.04 3.40
N GLN A 509 10.41 28.64 4.67
CA GLN A 509 11.03 27.39 5.07
C GLN A 509 9.99 26.29 5.19
N ILE A 510 10.05 25.33 4.27
CA ILE A 510 9.11 24.21 4.15
C ILE A 510 9.90 22.90 4.07
N TRP A 511 9.45 21.91 4.82
CA TRP A 511 10.00 20.56 4.83
C TRP A 511 8.94 19.57 4.36
N LEU A 512 9.35 18.60 3.55
CA LEU A 512 8.53 17.48 3.11
C LEU A 512 9.21 16.17 3.48
N ALA A 513 8.43 15.22 3.96
CA ALA A 513 8.77 13.81 3.94
C ALA A 513 8.19 13.26 2.64
N GLY A 514 9.04 12.95 1.68
CA GLY A 514 8.61 12.61 0.33
C GLY A 514 9.76 12.20 -0.58
N ILE A 515 9.40 11.59 -1.69
CA ILE A 515 10.35 11.00 -2.64
C ILE A 515 10.51 11.93 -3.82
N LEU A 516 11.73 12.44 -4.01
CA LEU A 516 12.10 13.34 -5.08
C LEU A 516 13.40 12.83 -5.72
N GLY A 517 13.30 12.26 -6.92
CA GLY A 517 14.43 11.70 -7.67
C GLY A 517 14.91 10.32 -7.20
N ASP A 518 16.20 10.03 -7.43
CA ASP A 518 16.85 8.75 -7.13
C ASP A 518 17.04 8.53 -5.61
N MET A 519 16.43 7.46 -5.06
CA MET A 519 16.44 7.15 -3.63
C MET A 519 17.83 6.81 -3.08
N ASP A 520 18.71 6.22 -3.91
CA ASP A 520 20.03 5.76 -3.47
C ASP A 520 20.93 6.92 -3.00
N GLN A 521 20.69 8.11 -3.53
CA GLN A 521 21.45 9.33 -3.17
C GLN A 521 20.80 10.13 -2.02
N HIS A 522 19.57 9.80 -1.64
CA HIS A 522 18.74 10.59 -0.72
C HIS A 522 18.04 9.68 0.32
N PRO A 523 18.81 8.98 1.16
CA PRO A 523 18.28 7.90 2.01
C PRO A 523 17.30 8.36 3.08
N HIS A 524 17.28 9.66 3.39
CA HIS A 524 16.35 10.23 4.36
C HIS A 524 14.96 10.50 3.77
N LEU A 525 14.82 10.58 2.44
CA LEU A 525 13.57 10.95 1.76
C LEU A 525 12.96 12.24 2.35
N LEU A 526 13.84 13.23 2.56
CA LEU A 526 13.52 14.55 3.08
C LEU A 526 13.79 15.57 1.99
N VAL A 527 12.83 16.46 1.75
CA VAL A 527 12.93 17.54 0.77
C VAL A 527 12.73 18.86 1.49
N TYR A 528 13.52 19.87 1.13
CA TYR A 528 13.50 21.18 1.76
C TYR A 528 13.35 22.29 0.72
N SER A 529 12.58 23.32 1.08
CA SER A 529 12.52 24.60 0.38
C SER A 529 12.85 25.73 1.35
N ALA A 530 13.65 26.69 0.88
CA ALA A 530 14.01 27.90 1.61
C ALA A 530 13.30 29.16 1.08
N ASP A 531 12.45 29.03 0.06
CA ASP A 531 11.85 30.14 -0.69
C ASP A 531 10.33 30.02 -0.88
N GLY A 532 9.67 29.20 -0.04
CA GLY A 532 8.23 29.08 0.01
C GLY A 532 7.65 28.13 -1.04
N GLY A 533 8.47 27.20 -1.53
CA GLY A 533 8.10 26.20 -2.52
C GLY A 533 8.40 26.60 -3.97
N ASN A 534 9.18 27.66 -4.21
CA ASN A 534 9.61 28.03 -5.55
C ASN A 534 10.76 27.14 -6.05
N SER A 535 11.62 26.70 -5.13
CA SER A 535 12.66 25.69 -5.36
C SER A 535 12.69 24.66 -4.23
N TRP A 536 13.09 23.45 -4.58
CA TRP A 536 13.13 22.29 -3.69
C TRP A 536 14.47 21.57 -3.82
N THR A 537 14.94 20.97 -2.72
CA THR A 537 16.19 20.22 -2.70
C THR A 537 16.02 18.98 -1.83
N SER A 538 16.32 17.80 -2.38
CA SER A 538 16.40 16.55 -1.63
C SER A 538 17.66 16.55 -0.75
N LEU A 539 17.49 16.18 0.51
CA LEU A 539 18.60 16.09 1.46
C LEU A 539 19.39 14.81 1.20
N LYS A 540 20.71 14.98 1.09
CA LYS A 540 21.67 13.88 0.96
C LYS A 540 22.03 13.32 2.33
N ALA A 541 22.69 12.16 2.33
CA ALA A 541 23.35 11.67 3.53
C ALA A 541 24.32 12.75 4.07
N LYS A 542 24.27 13.02 5.38
CA LYS A 542 25.12 14.01 6.08
C LYS A 542 24.91 15.47 5.65
N ASP A 543 23.80 15.81 5.00
CA ASP A 543 23.47 17.20 4.70
C ASP A 543 23.39 18.05 6.00
N PRO A 544 24.07 19.20 6.11
CA PRO A 544 24.02 20.06 7.29
C PRO A 544 22.60 20.56 7.65
N LEU A 545 21.67 20.51 6.69
CA LEU A 545 20.27 20.83 6.95
C LEU A 545 19.59 19.80 7.87
N LEU A 546 20.10 18.56 7.99
CA LEU A 546 19.56 17.55 8.91
C LEU A 546 19.62 17.99 10.38
N ASP A 547 20.53 18.90 10.73
CA ASP A 547 20.62 19.47 12.08
C ASP A 547 19.62 20.61 12.32
N LYS A 548 18.99 21.10 11.25
CA LYS A 548 17.94 22.12 11.28
C LYS A 548 16.54 21.55 11.15
N LEU A 549 16.39 20.21 11.14
CA LEU A 549 15.10 19.54 11.12
C LEU A 549 14.22 20.06 12.27
N PRO A 550 12.97 20.46 12.00
CA PRO A 550 12.07 20.95 13.05
C PRO A 550 11.86 19.90 14.15
N ALA A 551 12.16 20.28 15.40
CA ALA A 551 11.97 19.41 16.55
C ALA A 551 10.51 18.97 16.73
N GLY A 552 9.56 19.81 16.31
CA GLY A 552 8.13 19.54 16.34
C GLY A 552 7.58 18.70 15.20
N TRP A 553 8.44 18.10 14.38
CA TRP A 553 8.01 17.29 13.24
C TRP A 553 8.33 15.81 13.45
N LEU A 554 7.33 15.03 13.88
CA LEU A 554 7.49 13.61 14.21
C LEU A 554 8.07 12.78 13.06
N GLU A 555 7.49 12.90 11.86
CA GLU A 555 7.93 12.16 10.68
C GLU A 555 9.37 12.55 10.27
N GLY A 556 9.73 13.82 10.42
CA GLY A 556 11.10 14.30 10.24
C GLY A 556 12.09 13.66 11.21
N GLN A 557 11.71 13.55 12.50
CA GLN A 557 12.55 12.87 13.51
C GLN A 557 12.69 11.38 13.21
N ARG A 558 11.63 10.73 12.72
CA ARG A 558 11.64 9.32 12.29
C ARG A 558 12.64 9.09 11.15
N ARG A 559 12.57 9.90 10.09
CA ARG A 559 13.42 9.78 8.87
C ARG A 559 14.88 10.19 9.07
N LYS A 560 15.19 10.90 10.15
CA LYS A 560 16.59 11.22 10.50
C LYS A 560 17.40 9.95 10.76
N VAL A 561 16.76 8.84 11.16
CA VAL A 561 17.40 7.54 11.39
C VAL A 561 17.52 6.78 10.06
N VAL A 562 18.69 6.85 9.43
CA VAL A 562 19.04 5.91 8.35
C VAL A 562 19.75 4.72 8.99
N PRO A 563 19.38 3.46 8.67
CA PRO A 563 20.10 2.30 9.16
C PRO A 563 21.57 2.38 8.76
N THR A 564 22.47 2.43 9.75
CA THR A 564 23.92 2.54 9.54
C THR A 564 24.50 1.38 8.72
N GLU A 565 23.76 0.28 8.55
CA GLU A 565 24.20 -0.90 7.81
C GLU A 565 24.15 -0.75 6.28
N SER A 566 23.40 0.21 5.72
CA SER A 566 23.39 0.43 4.25
C SER A 566 24.57 1.28 3.74
N LEU A 567 25.30 1.95 4.63
CA LEU A 567 26.41 2.84 4.29
C LEU A 567 27.80 2.21 4.50
N ALA A 568 27.87 0.98 5.02
CA ALA A 568 29.14 0.30 5.28
C ALA A 568 29.69 -0.49 4.08
N ASN A 569 28.92 -0.61 2.99
CA ASN A 569 29.30 -1.36 1.78
C ASN A 569 29.37 -0.48 0.50
N GLN A 570 29.56 0.83 0.63
CA GLN A 570 29.89 1.71 -0.50
C GLN A 570 31.30 2.27 -0.40
#